data_AF-A0A7S3HKA5-F1
#
_entry.id   AF-A0A7S3HKA5-F1
#
_cell.length_a   1.000
_cell.length_b   1.000
_cell.length_c   1.000
_cell.angle_alpha   90.00
_cell.angle_beta   90.00
_cell.angle_gamma   90.00
#
_symmetry.space_group_name_H-M   'P 1'
#
loop_
_entity.id
_entity.type
_entity.pdbx_description
1 polymer ?
#
loop_
_entity_poly.entity_id
_entity_poly.type
_entity_poly.pdbx_seq_one_letter_code
_entity_poly.pdbx_strand_id
1 'polypeptide(L)'
;ELQAITVEGVLEERKRWFRVFDVDSSGGIDAAEIKMGMKEFNGTELDESRAAQLLQAHDANKSGVLELDEFDPSRLHTTLEQIKSEEQKGEETARAEKAVTLEKERQEEEITTYYTKLPGNQDVGIVTRLVSVMAYLLPLVDTVRFGLPLAVVEPALQPLFALLIPVCQLFASIPLGTLIVFIGFQALRANTELPALMRYNFGQSIMLDVALFIPSIVVSTGLVPLSFNMYDAPTSEAVIFSALTFLPIMGCIFYSMFCNIMGVAPRGIPWISESAEMGMGMVPPSRLKEMQEQEDKN
;
A
#
# COMPACT_ATOMS: atom_id res chain seq x y z
N GLU A 1 -23.30 65.53 9.96
CA GLU A 1 -24.62 65.54 9.28
C GLU A 1 -24.82 64.36 8.34
N LEU A 2 -23.90 64.02 7.42
CA LEU A 2 -23.99 62.81 6.56
C LEU A 2 -24.05 61.46 7.33
N GLN A 3 -23.51 61.39 8.55
CA GLN A 3 -23.63 60.22 9.44
C GLN A 3 -24.93 60.17 10.27
N ALA A 4 -25.69 61.27 10.39
CA ALA A 4 -26.95 61.28 11.15
C ALA A 4 -28.14 60.91 10.26
N ILE A 5 -28.10 61.35 9.00
CA ILE A 5 -29.10 61.04 7.95
C ILE A 5 -29.13 59.53 7.65
N THR A 6 -28.03 58.82 7.87
CA THR A 6 -27.92 57.37 7.65
C THR A 6 -28.49 56.54 8.80
N VAL A 7 -28.48 57.02 10.05
CA VAL A 7 -28.99 56.25 11.22
C VAL A 7 -30.51 56.30 11.34
N GLU A 8 -31.12 57.46 11.11
CA GLU A 8 -32.59 57.59 11.11
C GLU A 8 -33.24 56.77 9.99
N GLY A 9 -32.65 56.78 8.79
CA GLY A 9 -33.13 55.96 7.67
C GLY A 9 -33.10 54.46 7.96
N VAL A 10 -32.03 53.97 8.58
CA VAL A 10 -31.88 52.55 8.96
C VAL A 10 -32.88 52.15 10.06
N LEU A 11 -33.12 53.03 11.04
CA LEU A 11 -34.09 52.75 12.11
C LEU A 11 -35.53 52.67 11.58
N GLU A 12 -35.89 53.55 10.64
CA GLU A 12 -37.21 53.53 10.00
C GLU A 12 -37.39 52.32 9.08
N GLU A 13 -36.34 51.91 8.37
CA GLU A 13 -36.34 50.67 7.58
C GLU A 13 -36.47 49.43 8.48
N ARG A 14 -35.77 49.39 9.61
CA ARG A 14 -35.86 48.32 10.61
C ARG A 14 -37.27 48.21 11.19
N LYS A 15 -37.88 49.33 11.60
CA LYS A 15 -39.28 49.37 12.07
C LYS A 15 -40.28 48.95 10.99
N ARG A 16 -40.02 49.30 9.73
CA ARG A 16 -40.86 48.90 8.60
C ARG A 16 -40.83 47.38 8.43
N TRP A 17 -39.65 46.78 8.41
CA TRP A 17 -39.52 45.33 8.30
C TRP A 17 -40.02 44.60 9.55
N PHE A 18 -39.84 45.17 10.74
CA PHE A 18 -40.37 44.61 11.98
C PHE A 18 -41.89 44.43 11.90
N ARG A 19 -42.62 45.44 11.42
CA ARG A 19 -44.09 45.35 11.20
C ARG A 19 -44.51 44.36 10.11
N VAL A 20 -43.61 44.00 9.20
CA VAL A 20 -43.88 43.00 8.15
C VAL A 20 -43.66 41.59 8.70
N PHE A 21 -42.73 41.43 9.63
CA PHE A 21 -42.45 40.16 10.30
C PHE A 21 -43.44 39.87 11.44
N ASP A 22 -43.76 40.86 12.27
CA ASP A 22 -44.75 40.81 13.36
C ASP A 22 -46.18 40.88 12.78
N VAL A 23 -46.70 39.71 12.38
CA VAL A 23 -47.98 39.57 11.66
C VAL A 23 -49.16 39.75 12.60
N ASP A 24 -49.03 39.30 13.84
CA ASP A 24 -50.08 39.40 14.85
C ASP A 24 -50.04 40.70 15.67
N SER A 25 -49.01 41.54 15.44
CA SER A 25 -48.78 42.80 16.14
C SER A 25 -48.60 42.63 17.65
N SER A 26 -48.03 41.49 18.07
CA SER A 26 -47.71 41.18 19.46
C SER A 26 -46.57 42.04 20.01
N GLY A 27 -45.77 42.66 19.14
CA GLY A 27 -44.65 43.51 19.52
C GLY A 27 -43.32 42.77 19.69
N GLY A 28 -43.26 41.48 19.34
CA GLY A 28 -42.06 40.66 19.31
C GLY A 28 -42.20 39.59 18.23
N ILE A 29 -41.13 39.29 17.50
CA ILE A 29 -41.19 38.36 16.37
C ILE A 29 -40.86 36.95 16.83
N ASP A 30 -41.80 36.02 16.70
CA ASP A 30 -41.58 34.61 17.04
C ASP A 30 -40.95 33.77 15.90
N ALA A 31 -40.66 32.49 16.14
CA ALA A 31 -40.06 31.62 15.13
C ALA A 31 -40.97 31.37 13.90
N ALA A 32 -42.30 31.34 14.06
CA ALA A 32 -43.22 31.18 12.94
C ALA A 32 -43.25 32.45 12.07
N GLU A 33 -43.14 33.61 12.71
CA GLU A 33 -43.07 34.92 12.09
C GLU A 33 -41.74 35.18 11.40
N ILE A 34 -40.60 34.74 11.95
CA ILE A 34 -39.30 34.76 11.26
C ILE A 34 -39.38 33.98 9.94
N LYS A 35 -40.05 32.83 9.94
CA LYS A 35 -40.22 32.00 8.75
C LYS A 35 -41.04 32.70 7.66
N MET A 36 -42.15 33.33 8.03
CA MET A 36 -43.00 34.08 7.07
C MET A 36 -42.30 35.37 6.61
N GLY A 37 -41.73 36.12 7.55
CA GLY A 37 -41.04 37.38 7.29
C GLY A 37 -39.81 37.20 6.40
N MET A 38 -39.03 36.14 6.57
CA MET A 38 -37.88 35.86 5.68
C MET A 38 -38.31 35.56 4.25
N LYS A 39 -39.45 34.87 4.06
CA LYS A 39 -40.02 34.64 2.74
C LYS A 39 -40.39 35.96 2.05
N GLU A 40 -40.95 36.92 2.79
CA GLU A 40 -41.28 38.24 2.24
C GLU A 40 -40.07 39.18 2.09
N PHE A 41 -39.04 39.02 2.92
CA PHE A 41 -37.84 39.86 2.90
C PHE A 41 -36.94 39.55 1.71
N ASN A 42 -36.66 38.28 1.45
CA ASN A 42 -35.69 37.86 0.43
C ASN A 42 -36.13 36.58 -0.33
N GLY A 43 -37.36 36.11 -0.14
CA GLY A 43 -37.86 34.89 -0.80
C GLY A 43 -37.37 33.59 -0.17
N THR A 44 -36.62 33.61 0.93
CA THR A 44 -36.05 32.39 1.51
C THR A 44 -37.10 31.63 2.33
N GLU A 45 -37.34 30.39 1.96
CA GLU A 45 -38.19 29.50 2.76
C GLU A 45 -37.39 28.85 3.89
N LEU A 46 -37.91 28.96 5.10
CA LEU A 46 -37.32 28.37 6.30
C LEU A 46 -38.19 27.23 6.83
N ASP A 47 -37.55 26.20 7.37
CA ASP A 47 -38.22 25.24 8.24
C ASP A 47 -38.27 25.77 9.68
N GLU A 48 -39.04 25.08 10.52
CA GLU A 48 -39.29 25.49 11.91
C GLU A 48 -38.03 25.42 12.78
N SER A 49 -37.13 24.48 12.48
CA SER A 49 -35.83 24.35 13.16
C SER A 49 -34.92 25.54 12.87
N ARG A 50 -34.83 25.96 11.61
CA ARG A 50 -33.98 27.10 11.20
C ARG A 50 -34.51 28.42 11.72
N ALA A 51 -35.83 28.60 11.72
CA ALA A 51 -36.42 29.79 12.29
C ALA A 51 -36.20 29.88 13.81
N ALA A 52 -36.30 28.76 14.52
CA ALA A 52 -35.95 28.68 15.95
C ALA A 52 -34.45 28.93 16.21
N GLN A 53 -33.55 28.43 15.35
CA GLN A 53 -32.11 28.72 15.45
C GLN A 53 -31.80 30.20 15.22
N LEU A 54 -32.47 30.85 14.27
CA LEU A 54 -32.32 32.29 14.02
C LEU A 54 -32.87 33.12 15.19
N LEU A 55 -34.03 32.75 15.74
CA LEU A 55 -34.56 33.34 16.96
C LEU A 55 -33.53 33.21 18.10
N GLN A 56 -33.07 32.01 18.39
CA GLN A 56 -32.10 31.76 19.46
C GLN A 56 -30.77 32.48 19.28
N ALA A 57 -30.31 32.66 18.04
CA ALA A 57 -29.04 33.32 17.73
C ALA A 57 -29.10 34.85 17.94
N HIS A 58 -30.29 35.46 17.88
CA HIS A 58 -30.49 36.91 17.96
C HIS A 58 -31.28 37.37 19.20
N ASP A 59 -32.00 36.47 19.89
CA ASP A 59 -32.70 36.70 21.16
C ASP A 59 -31.69 36.74 22.33
N ALA A 60 -31.18 37.94 22.62
CA ALA A 60 -30.12 38.13 23.60
C ALA A 60 -30.65 38.04 25.04
N ASN A 61 -31.89 38.49 25.26
CA ASN A 61 -32.54 38.49 26.56
C ASN A 61 -33.28 37.17 26.88
N LYS A 62 -33.36 36.24 25.91
CA LYS A 62 -34.04 34.94 26.01
C LYS A 62 -35.52 35.05 26.31
N SER A 63 -36.15 36.10 25.80
CA SER A 63 -37.58 36.34 25.94
C SER A 63 -38.43 35.33 25.15
N GLY A 64 -37.82 34.66 24.15
CA GLY A 64 -38.51 33.76 23.24
C GLY A 64 -39.13 34.46 22.02
N VAL A 65 -38.88 35.77 21.86
CA VAL A 65 -39.29 36.59 20.70
C VAL A 65 -38.16 37.57 20.36
N LEU A 66 -38.04 38.02 19.11
CA LEU A 66 -37.12 39.11 18.76
C LEU A 66 -37.79 40.45 19.01
N GLU A 67 -37.28 41.21 19.98
CA GLU A 67 -37.73 42.58 20.24
C GLU A 67 -37.17 43.55 19.19
N LEU A 68 -37.77 44.74 19.07
CA LEU A 68 -37.43 45.71 18.01
C LEU A 68 -35.94 46.08 18.02
N ASP A 69 -35.29 46.13 19.18
CA ASP A 69 -33.87 46.42 19.38
C ASP A 69 -32.93 45.25 19.06
N GLU A 70 -33.41 44.01 19.15
CA GLU A 70 -32.71 42.78 18.78
C GLU A 70 -32.90 42.43 17.29
N PHE A 71 -34.00 42.86 16.68
CA PHE A 71 -34.33 42.58 15.29
C PHE A 71 -33.51 43.39 14.28
N ASP A 72 -32.78 42.69 13.41
CA ASP A 72 -32.16 43.25 12.20
C ASP A 72 -32.29 42.23 11.05
N PRO A 73 -33.09 42.54 10.01
CA PRO A 73 -33.35 41.60 8.92
C PRO A 73 -32.09 41.27 8.10
N SER A 74 -31.14 42.20 8.01
CA SER A 74 -29.88 41.98 7.30
C SER A 74 -28.97 41.03 8.09
N ARG A 75 -28.96 41.15 9.42
CA ARG A 75 -28.21 40.23 10.29
C ARG A 75 -28.82 38.84 10.28
N LEU A 76 -30.15 38.72 10.34
CA LEU A 76 -30.82 37.44 10.25
C LEU A 76 -30.48 36.72 8.93
N HIS A 77 -30.48 37.45 7.80
CA HIS A 77 -30.08 36.88 6.51
C HIS A 77 -28.61 36.44 6.49
N THR A 78 -27.71 37.26 7.05
CA THR A 78 -26.27 36.96 7.14
C THR A 78 -26.02 35.71 7.99
N THR A 79 -26.66 35.60 9.15
CA THR A 79 -26.54 34.43 10.04
C THR A 79 -27.07 33.16 9.36
N LEU A 80 -28.20 33.26 8.65
CA LEU A 80 -28.73 32.13 7.90
C LEU A 80 -27.75 31.64 6.82
N GLU A 81 -27.15 32.56 6.06
CA GLU A 81 -26.16 32.21 5.03
C GLU A 81 -24.86 31.64 5.65
N GLN A 82 -24.44 32.15 6.81
CA GLN A 82 -23.31 31.58 7.57
C GLN A 82 -23.59 30.13 7.97
N ILE A 83 -24.75 29.85 8.60
CA ILE A 83 -25.16 28.50 9.01
C ILE A 83 -25.20 27.56 7.80
N LYS A 84 -25.84 27.97 6.69
CA LYS A 84 -25.86 27.17 5.45
C LYS A 84 -24.44 26.88 4.92
N SER A 85 -23.55 27.87 4.96
CA SER A 85 -22.18 27.71 4.48
C SER A 85 -21.34 26.80 5.36
N GLU A 86 -21.56 26.82 6.68
CA GLU A 86 -20.91 25.94 7.65
C GLU A 86 -21.42 24.51 7.53
N GLU A 87 -22.74 24.31 7.35
CA GLU A 87 -23.35 23.02 7.06
C GLU A 87 -22.77 22.42 5.77
N GLN A 88 -22.72 23.21 4.69
CA GLN A 88 -22.17 22.76 3.41
C GLN A 88 -20.68 22.40 3.52
N LYS A 89 -19.88 23.23 4.21
CA LYS A 89 -18.47 22.92 4.46
C LYS A 89 -18.32 21.66 5.30
N GLY A 90 -19.13 21.49 6.34
CA GLY A 90 -19.12 20.29 7.19
C GLY A 90 -19.54 19.03 6.44
N GLU A 91 -20.52 19.11 5.54
CA GLU A 91 -20.88 18.02 4.64
C GLU A 91 -19.76 17.70 3.65
N GLU A 92 -19.13 18.71 3.07
CA GLU A 92 -18.03 18.54 2.12
C GLU A 92 -16.80 17.93 2.78
N THR A 93 -16.42 18.39 3.98
CA THR A 93 -15.33 17.78 4.76
C THR A 93 -15.65 16.36 5.16
N ALA A 94 -16.88 16.08 5.63
CA ALA A 94 -17.30 14.72 5.97
C ALA A 94 -17.29 13.79 4.74
N ARG A 95 -17.67 14.30 3.55
CA ARG A 95 -17.58 13.55 2.29
C ARG A 95 -16.12 13.30 1.89
N ALA A 96 -15.25 14.30 2.01
CA ALA A 96 -13.83 14.19 1.71
C ALA A 96 -13.13 13.19 2.65
N GLU A 97 -13.39 13.27 3.97
CA GLU A 97 -12.86 12.32 4.96
C GLU A 97 -13.32 10.88 4.70
N LYS A 98 -14.60 10.70 4.34
CA LYS A 98 -15.13 9.38 3.93
C LYS A 98 -14.46 8.86 2.67
N ALA A 99 -14.23 9.71 1.66
CA ALA A 99 -13.55 9.33 0.43
C ALA A 99 -12.10 8.91 0.70
N VAL A 100 -11.38 9.65 1.55
CA VAL A 100 -10.01 9.30 1.97
C VAL A 100 -9.98 7.98 2.75
N THR A 101 -10.96 7.74 3.62
CA THR A 101 -11.04 6.50 4.41
C THR A 101 -11.32 5.30 3.51
N LEU A 102 -12.28 5.42 2.60
CA LEU A 102 -12.60 4.36 1.63
C LEU A 102 -11.40 4.03 0.73
N GLU A 103 -10.65 5.04 0.31
CA GLU A 103 -9.44 4.83 -0.49
C GLU A 103 -8.37 4.08 0.31
N LYS A 104 -8.18 4.42 1.59
CA LYS A 104 -7.26 3.67 2.48
C LYS A 104 -7.68 2.22 2.66
N GLU A 105 -8.97 1.97 2.89
CA GLU A 105 -9.52 0.61 3.01
C GLU A 105 -9.29 -0.19 1.72
N ARG A 106 -9.55 0.41 0.55
CA ARG A 106 -9.30 -0.21 -0.75
C ARG A 106 -7.83 -0.56 -0.95
N GLN A 107 -6.92 0.34 -0.57
CA GLN A 107 -5.48 0.09 -0.65
C GLN A 107 -5.04 -1.02 0.31
N GLU A 108 -5.58 -1.05 1.53
CA GLU A 108 -5.31 -2.12 2.51
C GLU A 108 -5.81 -3.48 2.01
N GLU A 109 -6.98 -3.55 1.37
CA GLU A 109 -7.49 -4.76 0.73
C GLU A 109 -6.61 -5.22 -0.42
N GLU A 110 -6.12 -4.30 -1.26
CA GLU A 110 -5.21 -4.61 -2.36
C GLU A 110 -3.87 -5.16 -1.85
N ILE A 111 -3.29 -4.51 -0.83
CA ILE A 111 -2.06 -4.96 -0.17
C ILE A 111 -2.28 -6.32 0.51
N THR A 112 -3.40 -6.53 1.16
CA THR A 112 -3.74 -7.82 1.81
C THR A 112 -3.86 -8.93 0.76
N THR A 113 -4.52 -8.64 -0.35
CA THR A 113 -4.65 -9.58 -1.48
C THR A 113 -3.29 -9.95 -2.06
N TYR A 114 -2.40 -8.97 -2.22
CA TYR A 114 -1.02 -9.19 -2.66
C TYR A 114 -0.30 -10.22 -1.79
N TYR A 115 -0.33 -10.05 -0.46
CA TYR A 115 0.40 -10.91 0.46
C TYR A 115 -0.23 -12.28 0.69
N THR A 116 -1.50 -12.47 0.34
CA THR A 116 -2.22 -13.73 0.60
C THR A 116 -2.33 -14.64 -0.61
N LYS A 117 -2.38 -14.09 -1.83
CA LYS A 117 -2.64 -14.88 -3.04
C LYS A 117 -1.59 -14.64 -4.11
N LEU A 118 -1.25 -15.71 -4.82
CA LEU A 118 -0.51 -15.60 -6.09
C LEU A 118 -1.52 -15.45 -7.24
N PRO A 119 -1.15 -14.88 -8.39
CA PRO A 119 -2.06 -14.81 -9.54
C PRO A 119 -2.23 -16.19 -10.20
N GLY A 120 -3.48 -16.60 -10.45
CA GLY A 120 -3.81 -17.82 -11.19
C GLY A 120 -4.18 -19.01 -10.30
N ASN A 121 -3.85 -20.23 -10.75
CA ASN A 121 -4.22 -21.48 -10.09
C ASN A 121 -3.57 -21.59 -8.68
N GLN A 122 -4.40 -21.64 -7.63
CA GLN A 122 -3.96 -21.71 -6.22
C GLN A 122 -3.69 -23.14 -5.72
N ASP A 123 -3.53 -24.12 -6.60
CA ASP A 123 -3.22 -25.48 -6.17
C ASP A 123 -1.91 -25.52 -5.38
N VAL A 124 -1.99 -26.13 -4.19
CA VAL A 124 -0.86 -26.39 -3.28
C VAL A 124 -0.80 -27.87 -2.94
N GLY A 125 -1.22 -28.75 -3.85
CA GLY A 125 -1.14 -30.20 -3.70
C GLY A 125 0.30 -30.70 -3.56
N ILE A 126 0.44 -31.98 -3.20
CA ILE A 126 1.74 -32.60 -2.92
C ILE A 126 2.69 -32.49 -4.13
N VAL A 127 2.18 -32.74 -5.34
CA VAL A 127 2.99 -32.64 -6.57
C VAL A 127 3.50 -31.21 -6.76
N THR A 128 2.62 -30.21 -6.60
CA THR A 128 2.96 -28.79 -6.69
C THR A 128 4.05 -28.41 -5.70
N ARG A 129 3.94 -28.85 -4.45
CA ARG A 129 4.96 -28.61 -3.42
C ARG A 129 6.29 -29.27 -3.76
N LEU A 130 6.27 -30.55 -4.15
CA LEU A 130 7.49 -31.28 -4.49
C LEU A 130 8.21 -30.67 -5.70
N VAL A 131 7.49 -30.32 -6.77
CA VAL A 131 8.11 -29.68 -7.94
C VAL A 131 8.63 -28.29 -7.58
N SER A 132 7.93 -27.54 -6.73
CA SER A 132 8.39 -26.24 -6.25
C SER A 132 9.67 -26.35 -5.40
N VAL A 133 9.80 -27.38 -4.56
CA VAL A 133 11.04 -27.69 -3.85
C VAL A 133 12.16 -28.05 -4.83
N MET A 134 11.85 -28.90 -5.83
CA MET A 134 12.81 -29.33 -6.84
C MET A 134 13.32 -28.19 -7.73
N ALA A 135 12.56 -27.09 -7.87
CA ALA A 135 13.02 -25.92 -8.62
C ALA A 135 14.37 -25.44 -8.08
N TYR A 136 14.56 -25.42 -6.76
CA TYR A 136 15.77 -24.94 -6.11
C TYR A 136 16.99 -25.86 -6.26
N LEU A 137 16.86 -27.02 -6.90
CA LEU A 137 18.02 -27.83 -7.28
C LEU A 137 18.93 -27.06 -8.26
N LEU A 138 18.36 -26.16 -9.08
CA LEU A 138 19.12 -25.35 -10.04
C LEU A 138 20.18 -24.47 -9.35
N PRO A 139 19.81 -23.48 -8.51
CA PRO A 139 20.79 -22.66 -7.81
C PRO A 139 21.61 -23.46 -6.79
N LEU A 140 21.07 -24.57 -6.27
CA LEU A 140 21.81 -25.43 -5.33
C LEU A 140 23.06 -26.02 -5.97
N VAL A 141 22.95 -26.60 -7.17
CA VAL A 141 24.08 -27.19 -7.89
C VAL A 141 25.17 -26.13 -8.13
N ASP A 142 24.76 -24.91 -8.48
CA ASP A 142 25.70 -23.81 -8.73
C ASP A 142 26.31 -23.23 -7.44
N THR A 143 25.58 -23.29 -6.32
CA THR A 143 26.05 -22.81 -5.02
C THR A 143 27.15 -23.70 -4.42
N VAL A 144 27.10 -25.02 -4.65
CA VAL A 144 28.04 -25.99 -4.04
C VAL A 144 29.50 -25.63 -4.29
N ARG A 145 29.84 -25.15 -5.49
CA ARG A 145 31.23 -24.77 -5.84
C ARG A 145 31.79 -23.71 -4.88
N PHE A 146 30.95 -22.80 -4.41
CA PHE A 146 31.36 -21.72 -3.52
C PHE A 146 31.56 -22.18 -2.08
N GLY A 147 31.00 -23.31 -1.68
CA GLY A 147 31.12 -23.81 -0.31
C GLY A 147 32.25 -24.81 -0.07
N LEU A 148 32.93 -25.26 -1.13
CA LEU A 148 34.01 -26.26 -1.01
C LEU A 148 35.17 -25.81 -0.11
N PRO A 149 35.72 -24.57 -0.22
CA PRO A 149 36.79 -24.13 0.69
C PRO A 149 36.38 -24.15 2.16
N LEU A 150 35.13 -23.74 2.46
CA LEU A 150 34.59 -23.77 3.82
C LEU A 150 34.41 -25.20 4.32
N ALA A 151 33.94 -26.14 3.49
CA ALA A 151 33.75 -27.54 3.87
C ALA A 151 35.06 -28.30 4.18
N VAL A 152 36.19 -27.84 3.63
CA VAL A 152 37.52 -28.36 4.00
C VAL A 152 37.91 -27.93 5.41
N VAL A 153 37.63 -26.67 5.78
CA VAL A 153 37.98 -26.11 7.10
C VAL A 153 36.98 -26.51 8.19
N GLU A 154 35.71 -26.70 7.82
CA GLU A 154 34.62 -27.06 8.74
C GLU A 154 34.11 -28.49 8.44
N PRO A 155 34.60 -29.51 9.17
CA PRO A 155 34.23 -30.90 8.95
C PRO A 155 32.72 -31.18 9.09
N ALA A 156 31.99 -30.37 9.87
CA ALA A 156 30.55 -30.55 10.05
C ALA A 156 29.76 -30.41 8.75
N LEU A 157 30.30 -29.72 7.73
CA LEU A 157 29.65 -29.55 6.43
C LEU A 157 29.87 -30.75 5.50
N GLN A 158 30.91 -31.56 5.70
CA GLN A 158 31.28 -32.63 4.77
C GLN A 158 30.15 -33.64 4.44
N PRO A 159 29.30 -34.07 5.39
CA PRO A 159 28.18 -34.96 5.08
C PRO A 159 27.17 -34.34 4.09
N LEU A 160 26.91 -33.03 4.20
CA LEU A 160 26.04 -32.32 3.26
C LEU A 160 26.65 -32.33 1.85
N PHE A 161 27.95 -32.02 1.74
CA PHE A 161 28.64 -32.03 0.45
C PHE A 161 28.73 -33.43 -0.15
N ALA A 162 28.92 -34.46 0.67
CA ALA A 162 28.91 -35.86 0.22
C ALA A 162 27.57 -36.24 -0.45
N LEU A 163 26.44 -35.67 0.02
CA LEU A 163 25.12 -35.86 -0.60
C LEU A 163 24.95 -35.03 -1.89
N LEU A 164 25.49 -33.82 -1.92
CA LEU A 164 25.31 -32.89 -3.06
C LEU A 164 26.25 -33.18 -4.24
N ILE A 165 27.49 -33.64 -3.99
CA ILE A 165 28.49 -33.89 -5.02
C ILE A 165 27.98 -34.84 -6.12
N PRO A 166 27.35 -36.00 -5.82
CA PRO A 166 26.81 -36.87 -6.86
C PRO A 166 25.74 -36.19 -7.72
N VAL A 167 24.93 -35.32 -7.14
CA VAL A 167 23.92 -34.53 -7.87
C VAL A 167 24.60 -33.54 -8.80
N CYS A 168 25.62 -32.82 -8.32
CA CYS A 168 26.42 -31.92 -9.15
C CYS A 168 27.11 -32.66 -10.31
N GLN A 169 27.66 -33.86 -10.06
CA GLN A 169 28.29 -34.69 -11.09
C GLN A 169 27.28 -35.14 -12.15
N LEU A 170 26.06 -35.51 -11.73
CA LEU A 170 24.99 -35.86 -12.66
C LEU A 170 24.62 -34.66 -13.56
N PHE A 171 24.46 -33.47 -12.98
CA PHE A 171 24.19 -32.25 -13.77
C PHE A 171 25.36 -31.91 -14.70
N ALA A 172 26.60 -32.04 -14.24
CA ALA A 172 27.80 -31.80 -15.04
C ALA A 172 27.99 -32.80 -16.19
N SER A 173 27.40 -34.00 -16.08
CA SER A 173 27.43 -35.00 -17.16
C SER A 173 26.59 -34.60 -18.38
N ILE A 174 25.68 -33.64 -18.21
CA ILE A 174 24.81 -33.14 -19.28
C ILE A 174 25.42 -31.85 -19.84
N PRO A 175 25.83 -31.83 -21.13
CA PRO A 175 26.30 -30.60 -21.77
C PRO A 175 25.23 -29.52 -21.69
N LEU A 176 25.59 -28.34 -21.17
CA LEU A 176 24.68 -27.22 -20.97
C LEU A 176 23.46 -27.55 -20.06
N GLY A 177 23.57 -28.55 -19.16
CA GLY A 177 22.46 -29.01 -18.32
C GLY A 177 21.79 -27.89 -17.52
N THR A 178 22.58 -27.05 -16.83
CA THR A 178 22.08 -25.88 -16.08
C THR A 178 21.31 -24.91 -16.99
N LEU A 179 21.83 -24.63 -18.19
CA LEU A 179 21.19 -23.74 -19.16
C LEU A 179 19.87 -24.33 -19.70
N ILE A 180 19.82 -25.64 -19.95
CA ILE A 180 18.61 -26.33 -20.39
C ILE A 180 17.52 -26.21 -19.32
N VAL A 181 17.86 -26.44 -18.05
CA VAL A 181 16.93 -26.29 -16.92
C VAL A 181 16.48 -24.84 -16.76
N PHE A 182 17.40 -23.88 -16.89
CA PHE A 182 17.09 -22.44 -16.88
C PHE A 182 16.04 -22.08 -17.95
N ILE A 183 16.25 -22.50 -19.21
CA ILE A 183 15.31 -22.27 -20.32
C ILE A 183 13.98 -23.00 -20.06
N GLY A 184 14.04 -24.23 -19.55
CA GLY A 184 12.86 -25.00 -19.17
C GLY A 184 12.01 -24.28 -18.12
N PHE A 185 12.64 -23.73 -17.07
CA PHE A 185 11.95 -22.95 -16.04
C PHE A 185 11.34 -21.67 -16.59
N GLN A 186 12.00 -20.99 -17.52
CA GLN A 186 11.41 -19.83 -18.21
C GLN A 186 10.13 -20.22 -18.98
N ALA A 187 10.16 -21.34 -19.70
CA ALA A 187 8.99 -21.84 -20.42
C ALA A 187 7.86 -22.29 -19.48
N LEU A 188 8.20 -23.03 -18.41
CA LEU A 188 7.23 -23.49 -17.41
C LEU A 188 6.61 -22.30 -16.65
N ARG A 189 7.40 -21.30 -16.28
CA ARG A 189 6.90 -20.07 -15.64
C ARG A 189 5.86 -19.34 -16.50
N ALA A 190 6.04 -19.35 -17.81
CA ALA A 190 5.11 -18.72 -18.76
C ALA A 190 3.79 -19.50 -18.94
N ASN A 191 3.75 -20.78 -18.57
CA ASN A 191 2.56 -21.61 -18.71
C ASN A 191 1.54 -21.31 -17.59
N THR A 192 0.44 -20.64 -17.94
CA THR A 192 -0.63 -20.25 -17.00
C THR A 192 -1.45 -21.42 -16.45
N GLU A 193 -1.40 -22.58 -17.11
CA GLU A 193 -2.07 -23.80 -16.62
C GLU A 193 -1.38 -24.39 -15.39
N LEU A 194 -0.09 -24.08 -15.20
CA LEU A 194 0.64 -24.55 -14.02
C LEU A 194 0.20 -23.79 -12.77
N PRO A 195 0.18 -24.47 -11.61
CA PRO A 195 -0.04 -23.86 -10.32
C PRO A 195 0.86 -22.63 -10.10
N ALA A 196 0.27 -21.58 -9.54
CA ALA A 196 0.94 -20.31 -9.34
C ALA A 196 2.16 -20.45 -8.42
N LEU A 197 2.10 -21.34 -7.42
CA LEU A 197 3.23 -21.68 -6.56
C LEU A 197 4.41 -22.21 -7.39
N MET A 198 4.19 -23.13 -8.33
CA MET A 198 5.26 -23.66 -9.18
C MET A 198 5.89 -22.56 -10.03
N ARG A 199 5.06 -21.76 -10.69
CA ARG A 199 5.51 -20.65 -11.55
C ARG A 199 6.33 -19.63 -10.77
N TYR A 200 5.90 -19.30 -9.56
CA TYR A 200 6.64 -18.43 -8.65
C TYR A 200 8.02 -18.99 -8.35
N ASN A 201 8.09 -20.25 -7.91
CA ASN A 201 9.35 -20.88 -7.52
C ASN A 201 10.30 -21.11 -8.70
N PHE A 202 9.80 -21.36 -9.91
CA PHE A 202 10.64 -21.35 -11.12
C PHE A 202 11.29 -19.97 -11.33
N GLY A 203 10.49 -18.90 -11.23
CA GLY A 203 10.98 -17.53 -11.34
C GLY A 203 11.99 -17.17 -10.25
N GLN A 204 11.72 -17.54 -9.00
CA GLN A 204 12.62 -17.26 -7.88
C GLN A 204 13.92 -18.06 -7.98
N SER A 205 13.84 -19.33 -8.35
CA SER A 205 15.00 -20.18 -8.57
C SER A 205 15.91 -19.61 -9.67
N ILE A 206 15.34 -19.12 -10.77
CA ILE A 206 16.08 -18.43 -11.83
C ILE A 206 16.78 -17.18 -11.29
N MET A 207 16.11 -16.39 -10.46
CA MET A 207 16.70 -15.17 -9.90
C MET A 207 17.85 -15.48 -8.94
N LEU A 208 17.74 -16.54 -8.12
CA LEU A 208 18.84 -17.01 -7.27
C LEU A 208 20.03 -17.50 -8.11
N ASP A 209 19.77 -18.23 -9.19
CA ASP A 209 20.78 -18.71 -10.12
C ASP A 209 21.52 -17.55 -10.81
N VAL A 210 20.78 -16.54 -11.25
CA VAL A 210 21.36 -15.29 -11.79
C VAL A 210 22.15 -14.53 -10.72
N ALA A 211 21.71 -14.52 -9.46
CA ALA A 211 22.45 -13.87 -8.38
C ALA A 211 23.84 -14.51 -8.15
N LEU A 212 23.99 -15.82 -8.38
CA LEU A 212 25.27 -16.53 -8.32
C LEU A 212 26.25 -16.15 -9.44
N PHE A 213 25.79 -15.47 -10.48
CA PHE A 213 26.67 -14.90 -11.50
C PHE A 213 27.61 -13.82 -10.93
N ILE A 214 27.14 -13.03 -9.96
CA ILE A 214 27.93 -11.95 -9.35
C ILE A 214 29.19 -12.48 -8.65
N PRO A 215 29.10 -13.40 -7.67
CA PRO A 215 30.30 -13.98 -7.06
C PRO A 215 31.16 -14.71 -8.09
N SER A 216 30.56 -15.34 -9.12
CA SER A 216 31.31 -15.99 -10.21
C SER A 216 32.21 -15.01 -10.97
N ILE A 217 31.72 -13.80 -11.27
CA ILE A 217 32.52 -12.74 -11.92
C ILE A 217 33.70 -12.34 -11.03
N VAL A 218 33.46 -12.15 -9.73
CA VAL A 218 34.50 -11.77 -8.77
C VAL A 218 35.63 -12.80 -8.74
N VAL A 219 35.29 -14.10 -8.79
CA VAL A 219 36.27 -15.19 -8.92
C VAL A 219 37.02 -15.09 -10.24
N SER A 220 36.31 -14.91 -11.35
CA SER A 220 36.88 -14.97 -12.71
C SER A 220 37.86 -13.84 -13.03
N THR A 221 37.69 -12.68 -12.39
CA THR A 221 38.57 -11.51 -12.57
C THR A 221 39.88 -11.63 -11.81
N GLY A 222 40.03 -12.65 -10.94
CA GLY A 222 41.21 -12.84 -10.10
C GLY A 222 41.33 -11.81 -8.98
N LEU A 223 40.30 -10.98 -8.75
CA LEU A 223 40.25 -10.01 -7.65
C LEU A 223 40.33 -10.67 -6.28
N VAL A 224 39.83 -11.91 -6.18
CA VAL A 224 40.05 -12.78 -5.03
C VAL A 224 40.85 -13.97 -5.53
N PRO A 225 42.02 -14.29 -4.96
CA PRO A 225 42.82 -15.44 -5.35
C PRO A 225 42.14 -16.74 -4.86
N LEU A 226 41.05 -17.10 -5.53
CA LEU A 226 40.23 -18.28 -5.26
C LEU A 226 40.76 -19.52 -5.98
N SER A 227 42.07 -19.56 -6.25
CA SER A 227 42.76 -20.75 -6.77
C SER A 227 42.71 -21.85 -5.71
N PHE A 228 41.55 -22.48 -5.56
CA PHE A 228 41.34 -23.62 -4.68
C PHE A 228 41.58 -24.89 -5.50
N ASN A 229 42.77 -25.47 -5.35
CA ASN A 229 42.95 -26.88 -5.65
C ASN A 229 42.43 -27.66 -4.44
N MET A 230 41.59 -28.66 -4.66
CA MET A 230 41.09 -29.54 -3.60
C MET A 230 42.20 -30.31 -2.85
N TYR A 231 43.42 -30.31 -3.39
CA TYR A 231 44.61 -30.92 -2.81
C TYR A 231 45.46 -29.94 -1.96
N ASP A 232 45.21 -28.63 -2.04
CA ASP A 232 45.91 -27.61 -1.27
C ASP A 232 45.02 -27.09 -0.13
N ALA A 233 45.63 -26.64 0.97
CA ALA A 233 44.89 -25.99 2.04
C ALA A 233 44.30 -24.66 1.51
N PRO A 234 43.00 -24.39 1.75
CA PRO A 234 42.38 -23.15 1.27
C PRO A 234 42.98 -21.93 1.97
N THR A 235 43.15 -20.82 1.22
CA THR A 235 43.62 -19.57 1.81
C THR A 235 42.53 -18.94 2.69
N SER A 236 42.93 -18.06 3.61
CA SER A 236 41.99 -17.31 4.47
C SER A 236 40.95 -16.53 3.67
N GLU A 237 41.36 -15.90 2.57
CA GLU A 237 40.48 -15.12 1.70
C GLU A 237 39.42 -16.01 1.05
N ALA A 238 39.83 -17.22 0.61
CA ALA A 238 38.92 -18.17 -0.02
C ALA A 238 37.86 -18.69 0.96
N VAL A 239 38.24 -18.97 2.20
CA VAL A 239 37.31 -19.40 3.26
C VAL A 239 36.32 -18.29 3.59
N ILE A 240 36.79 -17.04 3.74
CA ILE A 240 35.93 -15.89 4.02
C ILE A 240 34.94 -15.66 2.88
N PHE A 241 35.41 -15.64 1.63
CA PHE A 241 34.55 -15.49 0.46
C PHE A 241 33.52 -16.62 0.34
N SER A 242 33.97 -17.86 0.60
CA SER A 242 33.12 -19.05 0.66
C SER A 242 32.00 -18.87 1.68
N ALA A 243 32.32 -18.46 2.92
CA ALA A 243 31.32 -18.24 3.96
C ALA A 243 30.32 -17.12 3.59
N LEU A 244 30.81 -16.00 3.04
CA LEU A 244 29.97 -14.85 2.65
C LEU A 244 29.05 -15.13 1.46
N THR A 245 29.40 -16.10 0.61
CA THR A 245 28.60 -16.46 -0.57
C THR A 245 27.72 -17.68 -0.30
N PHE A 246 28.31 -18.77 0.19
CA PHE A 246 27.65 -20.04 0.36
C PHE A 246 26.55 -19.99 1.42
N LEU A 247 26.84 -19.47 2.63
CA LEU A 247 25.89 -19.53 3.75
C LEU A 247 24.61 -18.72 3.47
N PRO A 248 24.67 -17.47 2.97
CA PRO A 248 23.45 -16.71 2.68
C PRO A 248 22.60 -17.34 1.59
N ILE A 249 23.22 -17.83 0.50
CA ILE A 249 22.50 -18.42 -0.62
C ILE A 249 21.91 -19.77 -0.24
N MET A 250 22.65 -20.61 0.49
CA MET A 250 22.12 -21.85 1.05
C MET A 250 20.98 -21.58 2.03
N GLY A 251 21.08 -20.54 2.86
CA GLY A 251 19.99 -20.09 3.73
C GLY A 251 18.73 -19.73 2.94
N CYS A 252 18.87 -18.99 1.85
CA CYS A 252 17.78 -18.64 0.94
C CYS A 252 17.14 -19.89 0.31
N ILE A 253 17.96 -20.86 -0.13
CA ILE A 253 17.50 -22.12 -0.72
C ILE A 253 16.74 -22.95 0.31
N PHE A 254 17.30 -23.16 1.52
CA PHE A 254 16.63 -23.94 2.56
C PHE A 254 15.34 -23.28 3.06
N TYR A 255 15.35 -21.96 3.25
CA TYR A 255 14.14 -21.19 3.56
C TYR A 255 13.07 -21.44 2.49
N SER A 256 13.46 -21.37 1.22
CA SER A 256 12.53 -21.57 0.11
C SER A 256 11.97 -22.99 0.04
N MET A 257 12.83 -23.99 0.19
CA MET A 257 12.40 -25.40 0.22
C MET A 257 11.44 -25.65 1.40
N PHE A 258 11.71 -25.08 2.57
CA PHE A 258 10.85 -25.21 3.74
C PHE A 258 9.47 -24.57 3.52
N CYS A 259 9.41 -23.34 3.00
CA CYS A 259 8.15 -22.69 2.65
C CYS A 259 7.32 -23.53 1.66
N ASN A 260 7.98 -24.11 0.64
CA ASN A 260 7.29 -24.96 -0.35
C ASN A 260 6.76 -26.26 0.23
N ILE A 261 7.45 -26.88 1.19
CA ILE A 261 6.92 -28.03 1.94
C ILE A 261 5.62 -27.64 2.67
N MET A 262 5.57 -26.43 3.21
CA MET A 262 4.38 -25.87 3.86
C MET A 262 3.30 -25.39 2.87
N GLY A 263 3.59 -25.37 1.56
CA GLY A 263 2.69 -24.87 0.53
C GLY A 263 2.57 -23.35 0.49
N VAL A 264 3.57 -22.63 1.02
CA VAL A 264 3.62 -21.17 1.07
C VAL A 264 4.70 -20.66 0.13
N ALA A 265 4.43 -19.56 -0.56
CA ALA A 265 5.41 -18.91 -1.43
C ALA A 265 6.53 -18.25 -0.59
N PRO A 266 7.82 -18.55 -0.84
CA PRO A 266 8.94 -17.95 -0.10
C PRO A 266 9.21 -16.49 -0.45
N ARG A 267 8.40 -15.56 0.07
CA ARG A 267 8.48 -14.13 -0.27
C ARG A 267 9.52 -13.31 0.52
N GLY A 268 10.27 -13.95 1.41
CA GLY A 268 11.16 -13.27 2.36
C GLY A 268 12.56 -12.92 1.84
N ILE A 269 12.92 -13.28 0.60
CA ILE A 269 14.27 -13.02 0.06
C ILE A 269 14.29 -11.64 -0.62
N PRO A 270 15.06 -10.64 -0.10
CA PRO A 270 15.11 -9.29 -0.67
C PRO A 270 15.53 -9.28 -2.14
N TRP A 271 14.89 -8.42 -2.94
CA TRP A 271 15.06 -8.25 -4.40
C TRP A 271 14.72 -9.48 -5.26
N ILE A 272 15.11 -10.69 -4.85
CA ILE A 272 14.87 -11.95 -5.56
C ILE A 272 13.38 -12.30 -5.55
N SER A 273 12.73 -12.26 -4.38
CA SER A 273 11.31 -12.60 -4.25
C SER A 273 10.45 -11.63 -5.05
N GLU A 274 10.73 -10.34 -4.89
CA GLU A 274 10.04 -9.26 -5.60
C GLU A 274 10.19 -9.41 -7.13
N SER A 275 11.38 -9.74 -7.62
CA SER A 275 11.62 -10.00 -9.04
C SER A 275 10.88 -11.24 -9.57
N ALA A 276 10.72 -12.26 -8.73
CA ALA A 276 9.91 -13.42 -9.07
C ALA A 276 8.41 -13.07 -9.16
N GLU A 277 7.91 -12.23 -8.25
CA GLU A 277 6.53 -11.70 -8.22
C GLU A 277 6.24 -10.83 -9.45
N MET A 278 7.14 -9.89 -9.76
CA MET A 278 7.02 -9.00 -10.91
C MET A 278 6.92 -9.75 -12.23
N GLY A 279 7.71 -10.81 -12.43
CA GLY A 279 7.58 -11.61 -13.66
C GLY A 279 6.37 -12.56 -13.68
N MET A 280 5.50 -12.54 -12.66
CA MET A 280 4.14 -13.07 -12.73
C MET A 280 3.09 -11.96 -12.95
N GLY A 281 3.52 -10.72 -13.16
CA GLY A 281 2.65 -9.56 -13.35
C GLY A 281 2.15 -8.92 -12.05
N MET A 282 2.74 -9.27 -10.90
CA MET A 282 2.40 -8.63 -9.63
C MET A 282 3.15 -7.30 -9.48
N VAL A 283 2.51 -6.30 -8.88
CA VAL A 283 3.16 -5.03 -8.54
C VAL A 283 3.36 -4.96 -7.02
N PRO A 284 4.61 -4.94 -6.53
CA PRO A 284 4.91 -4.85 -5.11
C PRO A 284 4.36 -3.57 -4.47
N PRO A 285 3.85 -3.63 -3.21
CA PRO A 285 3.35 -2.44 -2.53
C PRO A 285 4.38 -1.30 -2.38
N SER A 286 5.67 -1.64 -2.25
CA SER A 286 6.77 -0.67 -2.28
C SER A 286 6.76 0.15 -3.57
N ARG A 287 6.62 -0.52 -4.72
CA ARG A 287 6.52 0.13 -6.03
C ARG A 287 5.23 0.91 -6.24
N LEU A 288 4.10 0.43 -5.74
CA LEU A 288 2.84 1.19 -5.83
C LEU A 288 2.98 2.56 -5.17
N LYS A 289 3.63 2.62 -4.00
CA LYS A 289 3.95 3.88 -3.33
C LYS A 289 4.88 4.76 -4.15
N GLU A 290 5.96 4.18 -4.70
CA GLU A 290 6.89 4.93 -5.56
C GLU A 290 6.20 5.51 -6.81
N MET A 291 5.27 4.77 -7.41
CA MET A 291 4.50 5.24 -8.57
C MET A 291 3.55 6.39 -8.20
N GLN A 292 2.83 6.27 -7.08
CA GLN A 292 1.96 7.34 -6.57
C GLN A 292 2.76 8.60 -6.23
N GLU A 293 3.89 8.47 -5.56
CA GLU A 293 4.77 9.60 -5.23
C GLU A 293 5.36 10.28 -6.47
N GLN A 294 5.47 9.58 -7.60
CA GLN A 294 5.92 10.15 -8.87
C GLN A 294 4.79 10.84 -9.62
N GLU A 295 3.56 10.32 -9.56
CA GLU A 295 2.37 10.97 -10.10
C GLU A 295 2.05 12.27 -9.36
N ASP A 296 2.12 12.29 -8.03
CA ASP A 296 1.89 13.50 -7.22
C ASP A 296 2.94 14.62 -7.47
N LYS A 297 4.09 14.26 -8.04
CA LYS A 297 5.18 15.20 -8.36
C LYS A 297 5.11 15.77 -9.78
N ASN A 298 4.32 15.17 -10.68
CA ASN A 298 4.21 15.55 -12.10
C ASN A 298 2.94 16.37 -12.36
#